data_AF-A0A2W6C6L3-F1
#
_entry.id   AF-A0A2W6C6L3-F1
#
_cell.length_a   1.000
_cell.length_b   1.000
_cell.length_c   1.000
_cell.angle_alpha   90.00
_cell.angle_beta   90.00
_cell.angle_gamma   90.00
#
_symmetry.space_group_name_H-M   'P 1'
#
loop_
_entity.id
_entity.type
_entity.pdbx_description
1 polymer ?
#
loop_
_entity_poly.entity_id
_entity_poly.type
_entity_poly.pdbx_seq_one_letter_code
_entity_poly.pdbx_strand_id
1 'polypeptide(L)'
;MGGRTLQVRLIGDTEYVDLPQLAARDRGRPWLAVSLSRAGTAIGINLKQLLSESTNLDPRHNLRLLATASQFRSIGRTVLDGKTVYGFQGSFELAHLPRSAFSAGLAAQLKAKLLALRASSELIATYVTGRGETVRVVTALPSTTRGPIETVQDIRAINPTVRVSLPPAAQTISYTKARALLGP
;
A
#
# COMPACT_ATOMS: atom_id res chain seq x y z
N MET A 1 17.84 -8.92 9.04
CA MET A 1 17.06 -9.60 7.98
C MET A 1 17.38 -8.92 6.66
N GLY A 2 17.93 -9.65 5.69
CA GLY A 2 18.24 -9.10 4.37
C GLY A 2 16.96 -8.92 3.56
N GLY A 3 16.52 -7.66 3.40
CA GLY A 3 15.41 -7.35 2.49
C GLY A 3 15.80 -7.66 1.05
N ARG A 4 14.88 -8.26 0.28
CA ARG A 4 15.04 -8.40 -1.17
C ARG A 4 14.35 -7.20 -1.81
N THR A 5 15.06 -6.45 -2.63
CA THR A 5 14.45 -5.35 -3.39
C THR A 5 13.63 -5.93 -4.54
N LEU A 6 12.32 -5.69 -4.50
CA LEU A 6 11.41 -5.98 -5.61
C LEU A 6 11.16 -4.68 -6.37
N GLN A 7 11.41 -4.66 -7.67
CA GLN A 7 11.00 -3.52 -8.51
C GLN A 7 9.69 -3.86 -9.22
N VAL A 8 8.69 -2.99 -9.05
CA VAL A 8 7.40 -3.08 -9.72
C VAL A 8 7.18 -1.79 -10.50
N ARG A 9 6.69 -1.91 -11.74
CA ARG A 9 6.30 -0.77 -12.58
C ARG A 9 4.91 -1.03 -13.12
N LEU A 10 4.03 -0.06 -12.99
CA LEU A 10 2.72 -0.12 -13.59
C LEU A 10 2.63 0.93 -14.69
N ILE A 11 2.36 0.48 -15.91
CA ILE A 11 2.25 1.34 -17.09
C ILE A 11 1.00 0.92 -17.86
N GLY A 12 0.01 1.81 -17.92
CA GLY A 12 -1.31 1.50 -18.45
C GLY A 12 -1.98 0.37 -17.65
N ASP A 13 -2.39 -0.70 -18.33
CA ASP A 13 -3.02 -1.89 -17.72
C ASP A 13 -2.02 -3.01 -17.38
N THR A 14 -0.73 -2.78 -17.53
CA THR A 14 0.30 -3.82 -17.36
C THR A 14 1.21 -3.52 -16.19
N GLU A 15 1.23 -4.46 -15.25
CA GLU A 15 2.21 -4.52 -14.17
C GLU A 15 3.45 -5.28 -14.66
N TYR A 16 4.61 -4.69 -14.45
CA TYR A 16 5.92 -5.27 -14.73
C TYR A 16 6.64 -5.51 -13.42
N VAL A 17 6.99 -6.76 -13.15
CA VAL A 17 7.66 -7.16 -11.91
C VAL A 17 9.06 -7.67 -12.24
N ASP A 18 10.09 -7.08 -11.62
CA ASP A 18 11.45 -7.57 -11.68
C ASP A 18 11.61 -8.76 -10.73
N LEU A 19 11.77 -9.95 -11.30
CA LEU A 19 11.96 -11.20 -10.59
C LEU A 19 13.33 -11.75 -10.97
N PRO A 20 14.41 -11.46 -10.21
CA PRO A 20 15.75 -11.95 -10.53
C PRO A 20 15.83 -13.48 -10.67
N GLN A 21 14.99 -14.22 -9.92
CA GLN A 21 14.87 -15.68 -10.02
C GLN A 21 14.34 -16.17 -11.38
N LEU A 22 13.61 -15.32 -12.12
CA LEU A 22 13.11 -15.64 -13.46
C LEU A 22 14.24 -15.60 -14.49
N ALA A 23 15.19 -14.68 -14.32
CA ALA A 23 16.35 -14.57 -15.19
C ALA A 23 17.15 -15.87 -15.26
N ALA A 24 17.28 -16.59 -14.14
CA ALA A 24 17.94 -17.89 -14.06
C ALA A 24 17.25 -18.99 -14.87
N ARG A 25 15.93 -18.86 -15.12
CA ARG A 25 15.13 -19.86 -15.83
C ARG A 25 14.81 -19.48 -17.27
N ASP A 26 15.06 -18.23 -17.64
CA ASP A 26 14.59 -17.70 -18.91
C ASP A 26 15.60 -16.80 -19.62
N ARG A 27 16.77 -17.37 -19.93
CA ARG A 27 17.80 -16.72 -20.75
C ARG A 27 18.16 -15.31 -20.28
N GLY A 28 18.17 -15.10 -18.96
CA GLY A 28 18.56 -13.82 -18.36
C GLY A 28 17.47 -12.74 -18.40
N ARG A 29 16.20 -13.06 -18.66
CA ARG A 29 15.09 -12.09 -18.67
C ARG A 29 14.42 -11.99 -17.30
N PRO A 30 14.62 -10.90 -16.54
CA PRO A 30 14.11 -10.78 -15.18
C PRO A 30 12.68 -10.22 -15.11
N TRP A 31 12.21 -9.54 -16.16
CA TRP A 31 10.93 -8.83 -16.09
C TRP A 31 9.75 -9.72 -16.48
N LEU A 32 8.73 -9.73 -15.63
CA LEU A 32 7.45 -10.35 -15.87
C LEU A 32 6.40 -9.29 -16.19
N ALA A 33 5.74 -9.39 -17.33
CA ALA A 33 4.59 -8.57 -17.70
C ALA A 33 3.27 -9.29 -17.40
N VAL A 34 2.45 -8.66 -16.56
CA VAL A 34 1.13 -9.14 -16.13
C VAL A 34 0.08 -8.09 -16.48
N SER A 35 -0.88 -8.46 -17.33
CA SER A 35 -2.05 -7.61 -17.59
C SER A 35 -3.03 -7.73 -16.42
N LEU A 36 -3.39 -6.61 -15.80
CA LEU A 36 -4.28 -6.59 -14.64
C LEU A 36 -5.69 -7.08 -14.98
N SER A 37 -6.18 -6.76 -16.19
CA SER A 37 -7.46 -7.27 -16.67
C SER A 37 -7.48 -8.79 -16.81
N ARG A 38 -6.41 -9.41 -17.31
CA ARG A 38 -6.31 -10.88 -17.45
C ARG A 38 -6.05 -11.59 -16.13
N ALA A 39 -5.22 -10.99 -15.27
CA ALA A 39 -4.93 -11.53 -13.95
C ALA A 39 -6.18 -11.51 -13.05
N GLY A 40 -6.95 -10.41 -13.06
CA GLY A 40 -8.13 -10.27 -12.21
C GLY A 40 -9.22 -11.32 -12.46
N THR A 41 -9.38 -11.77 -13.72
CA THR A 41 -10.28 -12.87 -14.08
C THR A 41 -9.82 -14.23 -13.54
N ALA A 42 -8.50 -14.44 -13.41
CA ALA A 42 -7.93 -15.73 -12.97
C ALA A 42 -7.95 -15.91 -11.45
N ILE A 43 -7.86 -14.82 -10.68
CA ILE A 43 -7.80 -14.85 -9.20
C ILE A 43 -9.09 -14.38 -8.51
N GLY A 44 -10.12 -14.02 -9.27
CA GLY A 44 -11.40 -13.54 -8.74
C GLY A 44 -11.33 -12.19 -8.01
N ILE A 45 -10.26 -11.41 -8.23
CA ILE A 45 -10.04 -10.09 -7.60
C ILE A 45 -9.90 -9.05 -8.70
N ASN A 46 -10.68 -7.95 -8.61
CA ASN A 46 -10.58 -6.84 -9.55
C ASN A 46 -9.35 -5.95 -9.23
N LEU A 47 -8.18 -6.33 -9.75
CA LEU A 47 -6.92 -5.59 -9.55
C LEU A 47 -6.97 -4.17 -10.11
N LYS A 48 -7.77 -3.91 -11.17
CA LYS A 48 -7.98 -2.55 -11.68
C LYS A 48 -8.66 -1.65 -10.65
N GLN A 49 -9.63 -2.19 -9.91
CA GLN A 49 -10.33 -1.44 -8.88
C GLN A 49 -9.38 -1.09 -7.72
N LEU A 50 -8.59 -2.05 -7.24
CA LEU A 50 -7.56 -1.81 -6.21
C LEU A 50 -6.53 -0.77 -6.67
N LEU A 51 -6.12 -0.85 -7.94
CA LEU A 51 -5.22 0.13 -8.52
C LEU A 51 -5.84 1.53 -8.55
N SER A 52 -7.10 1.66 -9.01
CA SER A 52 -7.81 2.94 -9.06
C SER A 52 -7.98 3.58 -7.68
N GLU A 53 -8.07 2.76 -6.64
CA GLU A 53 -8.11 3.19 -5.24
C GLU A 53 -6.72 3.62 -4.75
N SER A 54 -5.66 2.92 -5.13
CA SER A 54 -4.27 3.30 -4.80
C SER A 54 -3.82 4.58 -5.51
N THR A 55 -4.37 4.91 -6.68
CA THR A 55 -4.12 6.19 -7.36
C THR A 55 -4.83 7.36 -6.67
N ASN A 56 -5.81 7.07 -5.81
CA ASN A 56 -6.56 8.04 -5.02
C ASN A 56 -6.06 8.12 -3.56
N LEU A 57 -4.76 7.91 -3.32
CA LEU A 57 -4.14 8.15 -2.02
C LEU A 57 -4.08 9.66 -1.74
N ASP A 58 -5.22 10.27 -1.42
CA ASP A 58 -5.31 11.62 -0.91
C ASP A 58 -4.75 11.62 0.53
N PRO A 59 -3.62 12.30 0.82
CA PRO A 59 -3.08 12.38 2.18
C PRO A 59 -4.05 13.00 3.18
N ARG A 60 -5.08 13.73 2.70
CA ARG A 60 -6.15 14.30 3.53
C ARG A 60 -7.16 13.25 3.98
N HIS A 61 -7.21 12.07 3.34
CA HIS A 61 -8.06 10.97 3.79
C HIS A 61 -7.74 10.58 5.23
N ASN A 62 -6.46 10.46 5.57
CA ASN A 62 -6.03 10.12 6.94
C ASN A 62 -6.42 11.21 7.95
N LEU A 63 -6.38 12.49 7.55
CA LEU A 63 -6.84 13.58 8.40
C LEU A 63 -8.37 13.54 8.63
N ARG A 64 -9.16 13.19 7.61
CA ARG A 64 -10.60 12.99 7.74
C ARG A 64 -10.94 11.80 8.63
N LEU A 65 -10.20 10.70 8.47
CA LEU A 65 -10.35 9.52 9.31
C LEU A 65 -10.02 9.87 10.77
N LEU A 66 -8.92 10.59 10.99
CA LEU A 66 -8.50 11.07 12.30
C LEU A 66 -9.54 11.99 12.97
N ALA A 67 -10.27 12.79 12.20
CA ALA A 67 -11.37 13.61 12.71
C ALA A 67 -12.56 12.78 13.24
N THR A 68 -12.69 11.53 12.81
CA THR A 68 -13.67 10.57 13.35
C THR A 68 -13.10 9.66 14.44
N ALA A 69 -11.82 9.83 14.79
CA ALA A 69 -11.15 8.96 15.74
C ALA A 69 -11.62 9.21 17.17
N SER A 70 -11.69 8.13 17.94
CA SER A 70 -11.80 8.21 19.38
C SER A 70 -10.47 8.67 19.98
N GLN A 71 -10.52 9.28 21.16
CA GLN A 71 -9.32 9.70 21.91
C GLN A 71 -8.36 10.61 21.12
N PHE A 72 -8.92 11.39 20.20
CA PHE A 72 -8.17 12.35 19.39
C PHE A 72 -7.40 13.32 20.29
N ARG A 73 -6.09 13.44 20.07
CA ARG A 73 -5.24 14.38 20.80
C ARG A 73 -4.01 14.78 20.00
N SER A 74 -3.50 15.98 20.29
CA SER A 74 -2.15 16.37 19.88
C SER A 74 -1.12 15.57 20.67
N ILE A 75 -0.08 15.10 19.98
CA ILE A 75 1.12 14.47 20.59
C ILE A 75 2.33 15.41 20.58
N GLY A 76 2.11 16.68 20.26
CA GLY A 76 3.11 17.72 20.32
C GLY A 76 3.86 17.95 19.02
N ARG A 77 4.90 18.78 19.14
CA ARG A 77 5.75 19.23 18.04
C ARG A 77 7.04 18.42 18.02
N THR A 78 7.47 17.99 16.84
CA THR A 78 8.76 17.29 16.66
C THR A 78 9.42 17.69 15.34
N VAL A 79 10.59 17.12 15.05
CA VAL A 79 11.32 17.30 13.80
C VAL A 79 11.42 15.96 13.10
N LEU A 80 10.93 15.88 11.85
CA LEU A 80 11.06 14.71 10.97
C LEU A 80 11.77 15.15 9.69
N ASP A 81 12.86 14.48 9.33
CA ASP A 81 13.67 14.80 8.14
C ASP A 81 14.01 16.30 8.01
N GLY A 82 14.35 16.94 9.13
CA GLY A 82 14.68 18.37 9.21
C GLY A 82 13.48 19.33 9.14
N LYS A 83 12.24 18.81 9.02
CA LYS A 83 11.01 19.62 9.00
C LYS A 83 10.37 19.65 10.38
N THR A 84 9.99 20.84 10.85
CA THR A 84 9.12 20.96 12.03
C THR A 84 7.72 20.45 11.68
N VAL A 85 7.22 19.51 12.49
CA VAL A 85 5.91 18.87 12.31
C VAL A 85 5.11 18.86 13.61
N TYR A 86 3.80 18.75 13.46
CA TYR A 86 2.83 18.63 14.54
C TYR A 86 2.16 17.26 14.44
N GLY A 87 2.22 16.50 15.53
CA GLY A 87 1.65 15.17 15.59
C GLY A 87 0.25 15.17 16.19
N PHE A 88 -0.62 14.36 15.63
CA PHE A 88 -1.97 14.11 16.12
C PHE A 88 -2.21 12.60 16.13
N GLN A 89 -2.88 12.09 17.16
CA GLN A 89 -3.21 10.67 17.24
C GLN A 89 -4.66 10.43 17.64
N GLY A 90 -5.16 9.25 17.31
CA GLY A 90 -6.47 8.76 17.69
C GLY A 90 -6.55 7.24 17.56
N SER A 91 -7.70 6.68 17.90
CA SER A 91 -7.97 5.25 17.85
C SER A 91 -9.32 4.95 17.20
N PHE A 92 -9.43 3.75 16.61
CA PHE A 92 -10.67 3.21 16.09
C PHE A 92 -10.92 1.82 16.65
N GLU A 93 -12.15 1.57 17.05
CA GLU A 93 -12.66 0.20 17.18
C GLU A 93 -13.02 -0.29 15.78
N LEU A 94 -12.39 -1.37 15.34
CA LEU A 94 -12.55 -1.89 13.98
C LEU A 94 -14.00 -2.36 13.73
N ALA A 95 -14.70 -2.76 14.78
CA ALA A 95 -16.12 -3.10 14.73
C ALA A 95 -17.02 -1.89 14.37
N HIS A 96 -16.55 -0.66 14.61
CA HIS A 96 -17.31 0.58 14.44
C HIS A 96 -16.81 1.45 13.29
N LEU A 97 -15.84 0.96 12.50
CA LEU A 97 -15.37 1.70 11.33
C LEU A 97 -16.54 1.95 10.37
N PRO A 98 -16.79 3.22 9.98
CA PRO A 98 -17.91 3.53 9.10
C PRO A 98 -17.66 2.91 7.73
N ARG A 99 -18.72 2.38 7.10
CA ARG A 99 -18.63 1.79 5.75
C ARG A 99 -18.07 2.76 4.71
N SER A 100 -18.22 4.07 4.91
CA SER A 100 -17.70 5.14 4.07
C SER A 100 -16.20 5.38 4.21
N ALA A 101 -15.52 4.77 5.19
CA ALA A 101 -14.07 4.85 5.31
C ALA A 101 -13.36 4.16 4.13
N PHE A 102 -14.05 3.25 3.43
CA PHE A 102 -13.48 2.48 2.31
C PHE A 102 -14.50 2.37 1.17
N SER A 103 -14.01 2.12 -0.06
CA SER A 103 -14.90 1.64 -1.12
C SER A 103 -15.49 0.28 -0.73
N ALA A 104 -16.65 -0.10 -1.25
CA ALA A 104 -17.34 -1.34 -0.84
C ALA A 104 -16.49 -2.62 -1.04
N GLY A 105 -15.68 -2.68 -2.10
CA GLY A 105 -14.80 -3.82 -2.38
C GLY A 105 -13.59 -3.88 -1.45
N LEU A 106 -12.94 -2.74 -1.21
CA LEU A 106 -11.80 -2.62 -0.30
C LEU A 106 -12.21 -2.87 1.15
N ALA A 107 -13.37 -2.35 1.56
CA ALA A 107 -13.94 -2.52 2.89
C ALA A 107 -14.06 -4.00 3.26
N ALA A 108 -14.59 -4.82 2.34
CA ALA A 108 -14.81 -6.24 2.58
C ALA A 108 -13.48 -7.00 2.72
N GLN A 109 -12.51 -6.74 1.85
CA GLN A 109 -11.20 -7.40 1.90
C GLN A 109 -10.38 -6.98 3.12
N LEU A 110 -10.36 -5.67 3.44
CA LEU A 110 -9.66 -5.16 4.60
C LEU A 110 -10.28 -5.70 5.89
N LYS A 111 -11.62 -5.70 5.99
CA LYS A 111 -12.34 -6.32 7.10
C LYS A 111 -11.98 -7.79 7.26
N ALA A 112 -11.96 -8.57 6.17
CA ALA A 112 -11.59 -9.99 6.23
C ALA A 112 -10.15 -10.20 6.75
N LYS A 113 -9.19 -9.37 6.30
CA LYS A 113 -7.80 -9.43 6.78
C LYS A 113 -7.69 -9.06 8.27
N LEU A 114 -8.35 -8.00 8.70
CA LEU A 114 -8.35 -7.57 10.10
C LEU A 114 -8.98 -8.62 11.02
N LEU A 115 -10.09 -9.24 10.59
CA LEU A 115 -10.71 -10.37 11.29
C LEU A 115 -9.79 -11.59 11.37
N ALA A 116 -9.09 -11.95 10.28
CA ALA A 116 -8.13 -13.04 10.29
C ALA A 116 -6.96 -12.80 11.26
N LEU A 117 -6.59 -11.53 11.47
CA LEU A 117 -5.60 -11.11 12.44
C LEU A 117 -6.15 -11.01 13.87
N ARG A 118 -7.48 -11.16 14.07
CA ARG A 118 -8.19 -10.86 15.32
C ARG A 118 -7.84 -9.48 15.90
N ALA A 119 -7.63 -8.51 15.01
CA ALA A 119 -7.46 -7.13 15.43
C ALA A 119 -8.80 -6.59 15.93
N SER A 120 -8.80 -5.94 17.08
CA SER A 120 -9.99 -5.26 17.66
C SER A 120 -9.96 -3.76 17.43
N SER A 121 -8.77 -3.17 17.52
CA SER A 121 -8.56 -1.73 17.41
C SER A 121 -7.36 -1.39 16.53
N GLU A 122 -7.39 -0.16 16.01
CA GLU A 122 -6.29 0.46 15.28
C GLU A 122 -5.96 1.80 15.91
N LEU A 123 -4.67 2.05 16.14
CA LEU A 123 -4.14 3.35 16.50
C LEU A 123 -3.63 4.03 15.24
N ILE A 124 -3.91 5.31 15.10
CA ILE A 124 -3.37 6.15 14.02
C ILE A 124 -2.66 7.35 14.63
N ALA A 125 -1.50 7.69 14.08
CA ALA A 125 -0.84 8.97 14.31
C ALA A 125 -0.48 9.60 12.97
N THR A 126 -0.78 10.89 12.80
CA THR A 126 -0.48 11.66 11.60
C THR A 126 0.38 12.85 11.97
N TYR A 127 1.45 13.07 11.21
CA TYR A 127 2.38 14.18 11.39
C TYR A 127 2.25 15.12 10.20
N VAL A 128 1.97 16.39 10.48
CA VAL A 128 1.74 17.43 9.47
C VAL A 128 2.73 18.59 9.62
N THR A 129 3.11 19.22 8.50
CA THR A 129 3.90 20.47 8.53
C THR A 129 3.05 21.65 9.01
N GLY A 130 3.69 22.80 9.29
CA GLY A 130 2.97 24.05 9.57
C GLY A 130 2.08 24.54 8.42
N ARG A 131 2.20 23.96 7.22
CA ARG A 131 1.32 24.23 6.06
C ARG A 131 0.17 23.22 5.94
N GLY A 132 0.04 22.28 6.88
CA GLY A 132 -0.99 21.24 6.87
C GLY A 132 -0.69 20.05 5.95
N GLU A 133 0.55 19.90 5.48
CA GLU A 133 0.93 18.77 4.61
C GLU A 133 1.28 17.55 5.46
N THR A 134 0.61 16.42 5.22
CA THR A 134 0.96 15.15 5.85
C THR A 134 2.31 14.65 5.35
N VAL A 135 3.24 14.40 6.26
CA VAL A 135 4.59 13.90 5.93
C VAL A 135 4.87 12.50 6.50
N ARG A 136 4.16 12.10 7.55
CA ARG A 136 4.23 10.75 8.10
C ARG A 136 2.87 10.31 8.64
N VAL A 137 2.55 9.05 8.42
CA VAL A 137 1.41 8.37 9.04
C VAL A 137 1.93 7.11 9.69
N VAL A 138 1.55 6.88 10.94
CA VAL A 138 1.83 5.65 11.68
C VAL A 138 0.50 5.01 11.99
N THR A 139 0.34 3.74 11.62
CA THR A 139 -0.80 2.93 12.05
C THR A 139 -0.30 1.73 12.85
N ALA A 140 -1.03 1.36 13.88
CA ALA A 140 -0.68 0.21 14.71
C ALA A 140 -1.92 -0.62 15.05
N LEU A 141 -1.77 -1.94 14.92
CA LEU A 141 -2.68 -2.94 15.44
C LEU A 141 -2.01 -3.53 16.69
N PRO A 142 -2.33 -3.02 17.90
CA PRO A 142 -1.60 -3.38 19.12
C PRO A 142 -1.79 -4.86 19.51
N SER A 143 -2.94 -5.44 19.15
CA SER A 143 -3.30 -6.81 19.48
C SER A 143 -3.70 -7.56 18.21
N THR A 144 -2.86 -8.50 17.77
CA THR A 144 -3.17 -9.44 16.68
C THR A 144 -2.71 -10.85 17.02
N THR A 145 -3.16 -11.85 16.26
CA THR A 145 -2.68 -13.24 16.35
C THR A 145 -1.18 -13.40 16.06
N ARG A 146 -0.52 -12.40 15.49
CA ARG A 146 0.91 -12.42 15.13
C ARG A 146 1.76 -11.47 15.99
N GLY A 147 1.20 -10.95 17.08
CA GLY A 147 1.79 -9.87 17.88
C GLY A 147 1.43 -8.47 17.36
N PRO A 148 1.95 -7.40 17.98
CA PRO A 148 1.67 -6.05 17.54
C PRO A 148 2.22 -5.82 16.13
N ILE A 149 1.43 -5.17 15.28
CA ILE A 149 1.83 -4.77 13.93
C ILE A 149 1.85 -3.24 13.90
N GLU A 150 2.97 -2.66 13.49
CA GLU A 150 3.09 -1.23 13.24
C GLU A 150 3.49 -1.00 11.78
N THR A 151 2.87 -0.01 11.15
CA THR A 151 3.19 0.46 9.81
C THR A 151 3.54 1.94 9.88
N VAL A 152 4.72 2.29 9.38
CA VAL A 152 5.16 3.68 9.23
C VAL A 152 5.20 4.02 7.75
N GLN A 153 4.43 5.03 7.35
CA GLN A 153 4.38 5.55 5.99
C GLN A 153 4.99 6.95 5.95
N ASP A 154 6.07 7.09 5.17
CA ASP A 154 6.73 8.38 4.91
C ASP A 154 6.31 8.96 3.57
N ILE A 155 5.79 10.19 3.59
CA ILE A 155 5.39 10.93 2.39
C ILE A 155 6.50 11.92 2.05
N ARG A 156 7.38 11.52 1.13
CA ARG A 156 8.55 12.32 0.75
C ARG A 156 8.21 13.52 -0.13
N ALA A 157 7.22 13.38 -1.01
CA ALA A 157 6.78 14.41 -1.92
C ALA A 157 5.29 14.23 -2.26
N ILE A 158 4.58 15.36 -2.44
CA ILE A 158 3.18 15.40 -2.87
C ILE A 158 3.16 15.98 -4.28
N ASN A 159 2.43 15.31 -5.19
CA ASN A 159 2.38 15.62 -6.61
C ASN A 159 3.76 15.74 -7.32
N PRO A 160 4.76 14.88 -7.02
CA PRO A 160 6.00 14.91 -7.79
C PRO A 160 5.74 14.44 -9.22
N THR A 161 6.44 15.00 -10.20
CA THR A 161 6.50 14.40 -11.54
C THR A 161 7.27 13.10 -11.46
N VAL A 162 6.59 11.97 -11.64
CA VAL A 162 7.21 10.65 -11.70
C VAL A 162 7.33 10.21 -13.16
N ARG A 163 8.55 9.90 -13.61
CA ARG A 163 8.79 9.29 -14.92
C ARG A 163 8.96 7.78 -14.74
N VAL A 164 8.07 7.02 -15.36
CA VAL A 164 8.13 5.55 -15.39
C VAL A 164 8.42 5.11 -16.81
N SER A 165 9.45 4.28 -17.01
CA SER A 165 9.80 3.72 -18.31
C SER A 165 9.48 2.23 -18.39
N LEU A 166 9.09 1.79 -19.59
CA LEU A 166 8.92 0.37 -19.89
C LEU A 166 10.24 -0.38 -19.65
N PRO A 167 10.21 -1.57 -19.06
CA PRO A 167 11.36 -2.46 -19.10
C PRO A 167 11.73 -2.80 -20.55
N PRO A 168 13.01 -3.11 -20.84
CA PRO A 168 13.40 -3.52 -22.18
C PRO A 168 12.62 -4.76 -22.64
N ALA A 169 12.06 -4.72 -23.86
CA ALA A 169 11.26 -5.83 -24.39
C ALA A 169 12.05 -7.15 -24.43
N ALA A 170 13.35 -7.08 -24.76
CA ALA A 170 14.25 -8.23 -24.77
C ALA A 170 14.46 -8.87 -23.38
N GLN A 171 14.20 -8.10 -22.30
CA GLN A 171 14.35 -8.53 -20.91
C GLN A 171 13.01 -8.91 -20.26
N THR A 172 11.92 -8.84 -21.02
CA THR A 172 10.55 -8.99 -20.51
C THR A 172 9.89 -10.25 -21.08
N ILE A 173 9.15 -10.96 -20.24
CA ILE A 173 8.29 -12.06 -20.66
C ILE A 173 6.84 -11.90 -20.23
N SER A 174 5.96 -12.52 -21.01
CA SER A 174 4.54 -12.59 -20.66
C SER A 174 4.30 -13.56 -19.50
N TYR A 175 3.26 -13.26 -18.72
CA TYR A 175 2.72 -14.15 -17.70
C TYR A 175 2.50 -15.59 -18.19
N THR A 176 1.92 -15.77 -19.37
CA THR A 176 1.67 -17.11 -19.94
C THR A 176 2.96 -17.92 -20.11
N LYS A 177 4.04 -17.26 -20.58
CA LYS A 177 5.33 -17.92 -20.73
C LYS A 177 5.98 -18.21 -19.38
N ALA A 178 5.92 -17.27 -18.45
CA ALA A 178 6.47 -17.45 -17.10
C ALA A 178 5.81 -18.63 -16.38
N ARG A 179 4.48 -18.76 -16.46
CA ARG A 179 3.73 -19.86 -15.86
C ARG A 179 4.17 -21.23 -16.39
N ALA A 180 4.47 -21.34 -17.69
CA ALA A 180 4.99 -22.57 -18.26
C ALA A 180 6.40 -22.95 -17.75
N LEU A 181 7.21 -21.98 -17.36
CA LEU A 181 8.59 -22.18 -16.86
C LEU A 181 8.67 -22.42 -15.35
N LEU A 182 7.67 -21.96 -14.60
CA LEU A 182 7.65 -22.02 -13.14
C LEU A 182 6.86 -23.23 -12.58
N GLY A 183 6.07 -23.90 -13.43
CA GLY A 183 5.15 -24.96 -13.01
C GLY A 183 3.81 -24.40 -12.50
N PRO A 184 2.78 -25.25 -12.34
CA PRO A 184 1.53 -24.87 -11.68
C PRO A 184 1.74 -24.45 -10.23
#